data_AF-A0A7J5ATV1-F1
#
_entry.id   AF-A0A7J5ATV1-F1
#
_cell.length_a   1.000
_cell.length_b   1.000
_cell.length_c   1.000
_cell.angle_alpha   90.00
_cell.angle_beta   90.00
_cell.angle_gamma   90.00
#
_symmetry.space_group_name_H-M   'P 1'
#
loop_
_entity.id
_entity.type
_entity.pdbx_description
1 polymer ?
#
loop_
_entity_poly.entity_id
_entity_poly.type
_entity_poly.pdbx_seq_one_letter_code
_entity_poly.pdbx_strand_id
1 'polypeptide(L)'
;MGNSEIERIAIEYVMELERRDGRVPEDVHLTGAPYDVSSPPRQIEVKAFGGSARSASVPLEDRQVQAARQEPQNFYLYVVDNVARAGEGLMRVRVIHGDVLTKMLDRTRPQITYWPTLRAQEYDDAEQLGPI
;
A
#
# COMPACT_ATOMS: atom_id res chain seq x y z
N MET A 1 -4.35 10.74 12.24
CA MET A 1 -4.78 9.61 11.39
C MET A 1 -3.72 8.53 11.52
N GLY A 2 -4.08 7.35 12.00
CA GLY A 2 -3.14 6.23 12.09
C GLY A 2 -2.89 5.60 10.72
N ASN A 3 -1.81 4.83 10.57
CA ASN A 3 -1.51 4.14 9.29
C ASN A 3 -2.65 3.22 8.86
N SER A 4 -3.29 2.50 9.80
CA SER A 4 -4.42 1.61 9.52
C SER A 4 -5.67 2.35 9.01
N GLU A 5 -5.89 3.57 9.48
CA GLU A 5 -7.01 4.39 9.02
C GLU A 5 -6.78 4.91 7.59
N ILE A 6 -5.56 5.33 7.29
CA ILE A 6 -5.14 5.75 5.93
C ILE A 6 -5.29 4.59 4.94
N GLU A 7 -4.83 3.40 5.31
CA GLU A 7 -4.93 2.19 4.48
C GLU A 7 -6.39 1.83 4.19
N ARG A 8 -7.24 1.78 5.22
CA ARG A 8 -8.68 1.49 5.06
C ARG A 8 -9.37 2.48 4.10
N ILE A 9 -9.13 3.79 4.27
CA ILE A 9 -9.72 4.82 3.40
C ILE A 9 -9.28 4.61 1.94
N ALA A 10 -8.01 4.26 1.72
CA ALA A 10 -7.51 4.00 0.38
C ALA A 10 -8.13 2.76 -0.26
N ILE A 11 -8.25 1.65 0.48
CA ILE A 11 -8.89 0.41 0.00
C ILE A 11 -10.36 0.66 -0.36
N GLU A 12 -11.13 1.31 0.54
CA GLU A 12 -12.53 1.66 0.30
C GLU A 12 -12.69 2.51 -0.98
N TYR A 13 -11.81 3.50 -1.17
CA TYR A 13 -11.81 4.33 -2.36
C TYR A 13 -11.48 3.56 -3.65
N VAL A 14 -10.49 2.66 -3.60
CA VAL A 14 -10.14 1.79 -4.74
C VAL A 14 -11.32 0.89 -5.11
N MET A 15 -11.97 0.26 -4.14
CA MET A 15 -13.17 -0.55 -4.38
C MET A 15 -14.30 0.28 -4.98
N GLU A 16 -14.52 1.51 -4.52
CA GLU A 16 -15.53 2.39 -5.12
C GLU A 16 -15.24 2.67 -6.60
N LEU A 17 -13.98 2.95 -6.95
CA LEU A 17 -13.58 3.16 -8.34
C LEU A 17 -13.78 1.91 -9.19
N GLU A 18 -13.41 0.73 -8.70
CA GLU A 18 -13.62 -0.54 -9.40
C GLU A 18 -15.13 -0.82 -9.62
N ARG A 19 -15.98 -0.52 -8.62
CA ARG A 19 -17.46 -0.62 -8.77
C ARG A 19 -18.00 0.33 -9.82
N ARG A 20 -17.52 1.58 -9.86
CA ARG A 20 -17.91 2.57 -10.88
C ARG A 20 -17.55 2.13 -12.30
N ASP A 21 -16.49 1.34 -12.43
CA ASP A 21 -16.05 0.69 -13.66
C ASP A 21 -16.82 -0.61 -14.00
N GLY A 22 -17.87 -0.93 -13.25
CA GLY A 22 -18.73 -2.10 -13.47
C GLY A 22 -18.14 -3.42 -12.95
N ARG A 23 -17.12 -3.37 -12.09
CA ARG A 23 -16.52 -4.57 -11.45
C ARG A 23 -17.14 -4.82 -10.07
N VAL A 24 -16.85 -5.98 -9.50
CA VAL A 24 -17.33 -6.41 -8.18
C VAL A 24 -16.12 -6.70 -7.29
N PRO A 25 -15.52 -5.66 -6.67
CA PRO A 25 -14.33 -5.83 -5.87
C PRO A 25 -14.66 -6.35 -4.47
N GLU A 26 -13.76 -7.18 -3.93
CA GLU A 26 -13.77 -7.72 -2.58
C GLU A 26 -12.51 -7.29 -1.84
N ASP A 27 -12.70 -6.90 -0.58
CA ASP A 27 -11.59 -6.58 0.31
C ASP A 27 -10.98 -7.87 0.87
N VAL A 28 -9.69 -8.08 0.62
CA VAL A 28 -8.94 -9.28 1.02
C VAL A 28 -7.67 -8.97 1.82
N HIS A 29 -7.43 -7.70 2.20
CA HIS A 29 -6.16 -7.27 2.85
C HIS A 29 -5.80 -8.04 4.14
N LEU A 30 -6.80 -8.54 4.87
CA LEU A 30 -6.61 -9.32 6.11
C LEU A 30 -6.72 -10.84 5.93
N THR A 31 -6.79 -11.33 4.69
CA THR A 31 -7.00 -12.76 4.40
C THR A 31 -5.68 -13.53 4.21
N GLY A 32 -4.55 -12.82 4.18
CA GLY A 32 -3.24 -13.38 3.83
C GLY A 32 -2.92 -13.36 2.33
N ALA A 33 -3.86 -12.93 1.48
CA ALA A 33 -3.60 -12.69 0.06
C ALA A 33 -2.45 -11.69 -0.15
N PRO A 34 -1.58 -11.87 -1.17
CA PRO A 34 -0.44 -10.98 -1.45
C PRO A 34 -0.85 -9.67 -2.13
N TYR A 35 -2.09 -9.24 -1.94
CA TYR A 35 -2.71 -8.03 -2.47
C TYR A 35 -3.93 -7.69 -1.58
N ASP A 36 -4.45 -6.47 -1.72
CA ASP A 36 -5.47 -5.94 -0.80
C ASP A 36 -6.90 -6.07 -1.35
N VAL A 37 -7.07 -5.95 -2.66
CA VAL A 37 -8.40 -6.00 -3.31
C VAL A 37 -8.41 -7.03 -4.43
N SER A 38 -9.36 -7.97 -4.34
CA SER A 38 -9.71 -8.86 -5.45
C SER A 38 -10.76 -8.19 -6.31
N SER A 39 -10.48 -7.96 -7.59
CA SER A 39 -11.44 -7.41 -8.57
C SER A 39 -11.30 -8.19 -9.88
N PRO A 40 -11.75 -9.47 -9.91
CA PRO A 40 -11.35 -10.42 -10.93
C PRO A 40 -11.52 -9.88 -12.37
N PRO A 41 -10.50 -10.05 -13.23
CA PRO A 41 -9.28 -10.84 -13.00
C PRO A 41 -8.17 -10.13 -12.21
N ARG A 42 -8.40 -8.90 -11.73
CA ARG A 42 -7.37 -8.08 -11.10
C ARG A 42 -7.10 -8.49 -9.65
N GLN A 43 -5.81 -8.63 -9.34
CA GLN A 43 -5.25 -8.69 -8.00
C GLN A 43 -4.62 -7.32 -7.73
N ILE A 44 -5.22 -6.52 -6.86
CA ILE A 44 -4.86 -5.12 -6.67
C ILE A 44 -4.18 -4.92 -5.31
N GLU A 45 -2.90 -4.57 -5.35
CA GLU A 45 -2.16 -4.05 -4.18
C GLU A 45 -2.34 -2.54 -4.11
N VAL A 46 -2.69 -2.02 -2.92
CA VAL A 46 -2.96 -0.61 -2.67
C VAL A 46 -1.83 0.01 -1.85
N LYS A 47 -1.25 1.11 -2.34
CA LYS A 47 -0.26 1.89 -1.59
C LYS A 47 -0.76 3.30 -1.35
N ALA A 48 -1.03 3.60 -0.08
CA ALA A 48 -1.66 4.82 0.37
C ALA A 48 -0.63 5.89 0.79
N PHE A 49 -0.80 7.12 0.29
CA PHE A 49 0.02 8.26 0.65
C PHE A 49 -0.86 9.41 1.17
N GLY A 50 -0.52 9.94 2.35
CA GLY A 50 -1.25 11.06 2.94
C GLY A 50 -1.26 12.32 2.05
N GLY A 51 -0.15 12.57 1.35
CA GLY A 51 0.00 13.58 0.31
C GLY A 51 0.22 12.95 -1.08
N SER A 52 0.98 13.61 -1.95
CA SER A 52 1.33 13.01 -3.24
C SER A 52 2.48 12.01 -3.10
N ALA A 53 2.35 10.85 -3.74
CA ALA A 53 3.41 9.85 -3.90
C ALA A 53 4.46 10.24 -4.95
N ARG A 54 4.37 11.43 -5.57
CA ARG A 54 5.32 11.86 -6.60
C ARG A 54 6.75 11.82 -6.05
N SER A 55 7.61 11.07 -6.73
CA SER A 55 9.02 10.85 -6.38
C SER A 55 9.26 10.09 -5.07
N ALA A 56 8.21 9.59 -4.42
CA ALA A 56 8.34 8.70 -3.27
C ALA A 56 8.69 7.28 -3.74
N SER A 57 9.42 6.55 -2.89
CA SER A 57 9.53 5.10 -3.04
C SER A 57 8.18 4.47 -2.75
N VAL A 58 7.78 3.49 -3.57
CA VAL A 58 6.58 2.69 -3.36
C VAL A 58 7.01 1.31 -2.87
N PRO A 59 7.01 1.08 -1.54
CA PRO A 59 7.53 -0.17 -0.97
C PRO A 59 6.60 -1.34 -1.32
N LEU A 60 7.18 -2.47 -1.71
CA LEU A 60 6.48 -3.73 -1.90
C LEU A 60 7.13 -4.79 -1.00
N GLU A 61 6.30 -5.62 -0.37
CA GLU A 61 6.77 -6.79 0.35
C GLU A 61 7.26 -7.87 -0.63
N ASP A 62 8.12 -8.79 -0.17
CA ASP A 62 8.62 -9.86 -1.04
C ASP A 62 7.48 -10.67 -1.66
N ARG A 63 6.47 -11.08 -0.86
CA ARG A 63 5.30 -11.81 -1.37
C ARG A 63 4.53 -11.06 -2.47
N GLN A 64 4.48 -9.74 -2.40
CA GLN A 64 3.82 -8.89 -3.39
C GLN A 64 4.64 -8.83 -4.69
N VAL A 65 5.97 -8.69 -4.56
CA VAL A 65 6.91 -8.76 -5.70
C VAL A 65 6.83 -10.14 -6.39
N GLN A 66 6.80 -11.23 -5.61
CA GLN A 66 6.69 -12.59 -6.17
C GLN A 66 5.36 -12.77 -6.90
N ALA A 67 4.22 -12.37 -6.29
CA ALA A 67 2.91 -12.44 -6.93
C ALA A 67 2.87 -11.64 -8.25
N ALA A 68 3.37 -10.41 -8.23
CA ALA A 68 3.42 -9.54 -9.40
C ALA A 68 4.29 -10.10 -10.54
N ARG A 69 5.35 -10.85 -10.21
CA ARG A 69 6.21 -11.53 -11.21
C ARG A 69 5.60 -12.82 -11.75
N GLN A 70 4.84 -13.55 -10.93
CA GLN A 70 4.19 -14.80 -11.33
C GLN A 70 2.99 -14.55 -12.25
N GLU A 71 2.21 -13.50 -11.98
CA GLU A 71 0.99 -13.20 -12.73
C GLU A 71 0.89 -11.71 -13.15
N PRO A 72 1.86 -11.19 -13.91
CA PRO A 72 1.97 -9.75 -14.22
C PRO A 72 0.79 -9.20 -15.02
N GLN A 73 0.06 -10.05 -15.75
CA GLN A 73 -1.14 -9.69 -16.50
C GLN A 73 -2.36 -9.42 -15.61
N ASN A 74 -2.36 -9.97 -14.39
CA ASN A 74 -3.47 -9.86 -13.46
C ASN A 74 -3.10 -9.06 -12.20
N PHE A 75 -1.82 -8.79 -11.95
CA PHE A 75 -1.38 -7.96 -10.82
C PHE A 75 -1.40 -6.47 -11.16
N TYR A 76 -1.98 -5.67 -10.28
CA TYR A 76 -2.11 -4.23 -10.39
C TYR A 76 -1.62 -3.57 -9.10
N LEU A 77 -0.85 -2.49 -9.26
CA LEU A 77 -0.44 -1.65 -8.14
C LEU A 77 -1.18 -0.31 -8.25
N TYR A 78 -2.08 -0.05 -7.30
CA TYR A 78 -2.84 1.19 -7.22
C TYR A 78 -2.20 2.10 -6.16
N VAL A 79 -1.55 3.17 -6.61
CA VAL A 79 -0.97 4.19 -5.71
C VAL A 79 -1.99 5.29 -5.50
N VAL A 80 -2.41 5.49 -4.25
CA VAL A 80 -3.46 6.44 -3.87
C VAL A 80 -2.83 7.67 -3.21
N ASP A 81 -2.94 8.81 -3.89
CA ASP A 81 -2.48 10.12 -3.44
C ASP A 81 -3.54 10.81 -2.58
N ASN A 82 -3.09 11.70 -1.69
CA ASN A 82 -3.88 12.67 -0.93
C ASN A 82 -4.91 12.03 0.03
N VAL A 83 -4.61 10.87 0.60
CA VAL A 83 -5.53 10.13 1.49
C VAL A 83 -5.88 10.93 2.74
N ALA A 84 -4.93 11.71 3.29
CA ALA A 84 -5.18 12.56 4.45
C ALA A 84 -6.17 13.71 4.15
N ARG A 85 -6.52 13.92 2.87
CA ARG A 85 -7.46 14.95 2.37
C ARG A 85 -8.69 14.31 1.73
N ALA A 86 -9.06 13.09 2.14
CA ALA A 86 -10.20 12.35 1.60
C ALA A 86 -11.51 13.17 1.60
N GLY A 87 -11.78 13.91 2.68
CA GLY A 87 -12.97 14.75 2.82
C GLY A 87 -13.06 15.91 1.82
N GLU A 88 -11.99 16.22 1.10
CA GLU A 88 -11.93 17.29 0.10
C GLU A 88 -12.13 16.79 -1.35
N GLY A 89 -12.28 15.47 -1.57
CA GLY A 89 -12.42 14.90 -2.92
C GLY A 89 -11.15 14.99 -3.79
N LEU A 90 -9.99 15.18 -3.15
CA LEU A 90 -8.70 15.37 -3.82
C LEU A 90 -7.90 14.07 -4.00
N MET A 91 -8.43 12.94 -3.52
CA MET A 91 -7.80 11.63 -3.72
C MET A 91 -7.66 11.31 -5.21
N ARG A 92 -6.52 10.74 -5.59
CA ARG A 92 -6.25 10.33 -6.98
C ARG A 92 -5.55 8.98 -6.96
N VAL A 93 -5.86 8.13 -7.94
CA VAL A 93 -5.20 6.84 -8.11
C VAL A 93 -4.30 6.86 -9.33
N ARG A 94 -3.06 6.39 -9.18
CA ARG A 94 -2.19 6.01 -10.28
C ARG A 94 -2.21 4.49 -10.39
N VAL A 95 -2.68 4.01 -11.53
CA VAL A 95 -2.68 2.58 -11.85
C VAL A 95 -1.36 2.22 -12.50
N ILE A 96 -0.58 1.35 -11.86
CA ILE A 96 0.69 0.80 -12.35
C ILE A 96 0.43 -0.67 -12.71
N HIS A 97 0.54 -0.98 -13.99
CA HIS A 97 0.28 -2.31 -14.57
C HIS A 97 1.08 -2.48 -15.88
N GLY A 98 1.11 -3.71 -16.40
CA GLY A 98 1.74 -4.07 -17.68
C GLY A 98 3.21 -3.66 -17.72
N ASP A 99 3.66 -3.12 -18.86
CA ASP A 99 5.05 -2.72 -19.06
C ASP A 99 5.59 -1.76 -17.99
N VAL A 100 4.75 -0.91 -17.41
CA VAL A 100 5.16 0.03 -16.36
C VAL A 100 5.48 -0.73 -15.07
N LEU A 101 4.62 -1.68 -14.69
CA LEU A 101 4.84 -2.56 -13.55
C LEU A 101 6.09 -3.42 -13.77
N THR A 102 6.23 -4.05 -14.93
CA THR A 102 7.40 -4.88 -15.25
C THR A 102 8.70 -4.07 -15.15
N LYS A 103 8.75 -2.88 -15.76
CA LYS A 103 9.93 -2.00 -15.67
C LYS A 103 10.23 -1.54 -14.24
N MET A 104 9.22 -1.34 -13.41
CA MET A 104 9.40 -1.04 -11.99
C MET A 104 10.02 -2.24 -11.27
N LEU A 105 9.47 -3.45 -11.46
CA LEU A 105 9.91 -4.69 -10.83
C LEU A 105 11.34 -5.11 -11.23
N ASP A 106 11.75 -4.84 -12.48
CA ASP A 106 13.11 -5.09 -12.96
C ASP A 106 14.15 -4.22 -12.26
N ARG A 107 13.74 -3.05 -11.78
CA ARG A 107 14.60 -2.08 -11.06
C ARG A 107 14.55 -2.27 -9.54
N THR A 108 13.57 -3.03 -9.03
CA THR A 108 13.42 -3.30 -7.61
C THR A 108 14.66 -3.99 -7.06
N ARG A 109 15.20 -3.43 -5.97
CA ARG A 109 16.27 -4.05 -5.17
C ARG A 109 15.75 -4.30 -3.76
N PRO A 110 16.04 -5.45 -3.15
CA PRO A 110 15.69 -5.67 -1.75
C PRO A 110 16.28 -4.57 -0.85
N GLN A 111 15.48 -4.08 0.08
CA GLN A 111 15.93 -3.25 1.19
C GLN A 111 15.66 -4.00 2.49
N ILE A 112 16.69 -4.20 3.29
CA ILE A 112 16.58 -4.85 4.60
C ILE A 112 16.42 -3.75 5.64
N THR A 113 15.31 -3.77 6.37
CA THR A 113 15.04 -2.86 7.49
C THR A 113 14.93 -3.68 8.77
N TYR A 114 15.62 -3.25 9.82
CA TYR A 114 15.56 -3.84 11.16
C TYR A 114 14.73 -2.96 12.08
N TRP A 115 13.75 -3.54 12.77
CA TRP A 115 12.88 -2.84 13.73
C TRP A 115 13.12 -3.41 15.13
N PRO A 116 14.16 -2.95 15.84
CA PRO A 116 14.40 -3.40 17.21
C PRO A 116 13.25 -2.93 18.11
N THR A 117 12.87 -3.75 19.08
CA THR A 117 11.90 -3.40 20.11
C THR A 117 12.56 -3.47 21.48
N LEU A 118 12.21 -2.52 22.35
CA LEU A 118 12.42 -2.63 23.79
C LEU A 118 11.11 -3.10 24.42
N ARG A 119 11.20 -3.84 25.53
CA ARG A 119 10.06 -3.97 26.43
C ARG A 119 9.74 -2.61 27.03
N ALA A 120 8.49 -2.37 27.40
CA ALA A 120 8.07 -1.10 28.00
C ALA A 120 8.96 -0.70 29.18
N GLN A 121 9.23 -1.63 30.11
CA GLN A 121 10.13 -1.36 31.24
C GLN A 121 11.56 -0.99 30.81
N GLU A 122 12.12 -1.65 29.79
CA GLU A 122 13.47 -1.34 29.29
C GLU A 122 13.52 0.04 28.61
N TYR A 123 12.41 0.46 27.99
CA TYR A 123 12.25 1.80 27.42
C TYR A 123 12.14 2.86 28.51
N ASP A 124 11.33 2.60 29.54
CA ASP A 124 11.12 3.51 30.67
C ASP A 124 12.38 3.67 31.53
N ASP A 125 13.18 2.61 31.66
CA ASP A 125 14.46 2.62 32.38
C ASP A 125 15.61 3.26 31.58
N ALA A 126 15.41 3.55 30.29
CA ALA A 126 16.43 4.16 29.46
C ALA A 126 16.73 5.61 29.89
N GLU A 127 17.98 6.03 29.72
CA GLU A 127 18.38 7.40 30.06
C GLU A 127 17.54 8.42 29.27
N GLN A 128 16.80 9.26 29.99
CA GLN A 128 15.99 10.33 29.41
C GLN A 128 16.67 11.68 29.59
N LEU A 129 16.86 12.40 28.50
CA LEU A 129 17.36 13.78 28.50
C LEU A 129 16.23 14.74 28.10
N GLY A 130 15.90 15.71 28.97
CA GLY A 130 14.86 16.72 28.75
C GLY A 130 13.70 16.63 29.75
N PRO A 131 12.86 17.68 29.88
CA PRO A 131 11.70 17.63 30.76
C PRO A 131 10.65 16.63 30.26
N ILE A 132 9.95 16.02 31.22
CA ILE A 132 8.74 15.22 31.01
C ILE A 132 7.56 16.16 30.72
#